data_AF-A0A7W1A8H4-F1
#
_entry.id   AF-A0A7W1A8H4-F1
#
_cell.length_a   1.000
_cell.length_b   1.000
_cell.length_c   1.000
_cell.angle_alpha   90.00
_cell.angle_beta   90.00
_cell.angle_gamma   90.00
#
_symmetry.space_group_name_H-M   'P 1'
#
loop_
_entity.id
_entity.type
_entity.pdbx_description
1 polymer ?
#
loop_
_entity_poly.entity_id
_entity_poly.type
_entity_poly.pdbx_seq_one_letter_code
_entity_poly.pdbx_strand_id
1 'polypeptide(L)'
;MSNELPADAEQIGAMVFVPNADYPYPFKVNPPPRFWMEEQTGVLADAVDTYMNGESLSTVQLNLIKLYLTQYLERAVLAGDANRPDLLGQISKLRMSREIEEFADNVSEYGAEVF
;
A
#
# COMPACT_ATOMS: atom_id res chain seq x y z
N MET A 1 -29.39 9.83 -0.37
CA MET A 1 -28.67 9.70 -1.65
C MET A 1 -27.83 8.44 -1.52
N SER A 2 -28.12 7.41 -2.31
CA SER A 2 -27.29 6.21 -2.33
C SER A 2 -25.95 6.60 -2.96
N ASN A 3 -24.91 6.67 -2.14
CA ASN A 3 -23.56 6.94 -2.64
C ASN A 3 -23.06 5.60 -3.21
N GLU A 4 -23.49 5.26 -4.43
CA GLU A 4 -22.99 4.08 -5.12
C GLU A 4 -21.52 4.34 -5.45
N LEU A 5 -20.65 3.46 -4.92
CA LEU A 5 -19.25 3.47 -5.28
C LEU A 5 -19.11 3.15 -6.77
N PRO A 6 -18.08 3.69 -7.46
CA PRO A 6 -17.77 3.31 -8.83
C PRO A 6 -17.70 1.78 -9.01
N ALA A 7 -18.06 1.28 -10.19
CA ALA A 7 -18.12 -0.18 -10.45
C ALA A 7 -16.76 -0.88 -10.34
N ASP A 8 -15.67 -0.13 -10.49
CA ASP A 8 -14.27 -0.54 -10.36
C ASP A 8 -13.66 -0.20 -9.00
N ALA A 9 -14.47 0.34 -8.08
CA ALA A 9 -14.05 0.58 -6.71
C ALA A 9 -13.80 -0.74 -5.99
N GLU A 10 -12.72 -0.78 -5.22
CA GLU A 10 -12.30 -1.94 -4.46
C GLU A 10 -12.20 -1.59 -2.98
N GLN A 11 -12.94 -2.31 -2.15
CA GLN A 11 -12.87 -2.15 -0.70
C GLN A 11 -11.83 -3.11 -0.11
N ILE A 12 -10.86 -2.57 0.63
CA ILE A 12 -9.84 -3.33 1.34
C ILE A 12 -9.83 -2.87 2.80
N GLY A 13 -10.46 -3.67 3.67
CA GLY A 13 -10.71 -3.29 5.06
C GLY A 13 -11.58 -2.03 5.15
N ALA A 14 -11.06 -0.97 5.77
CA ALA A 14 -11.74 0.32 5.90
C ALA A 14 -11.47 1.28 4.73
N MET A 15 -10.58 0.92 3.80
CA MET A 15 -10.17 1.76 2.68
C MET A 15 -10.96 1.42 1.42
N VAL A 16 -11.20 2.42 0.57
CA VAL A 16 -11.85 2.25 -0.73
C VAL A 16 -10.94 2.82 -1.80
N PHE A 17 -10.51 1.99 -2.73
CA PHE A 17 -9.63 2.38 -3.83
C PHE A 17 -10.42 2.48 -5.12
N VAL A 18 -10.17 3.52 -5.91
CA VAL A 18 -10.70 3.67 -7.27
C VAL A 18 -9.51 3.82 -8.22
N PRO A 19 -9.36 2.93 -9.22
CA PRO A 19 -8.19 2.96 -10.11
C PRO A 19 -8.00 4.33 -10.75
N ASN A 20 -6.75 4.80 -10.78
CA ASN A 20 -6.38 6.06 -11.41
C ASN A 20 -5.73 5.80 -12.78
N ALA A 21 -6.40 6.24 -13.85
CA ALA A 21 -5.91 6.09 -15.22
C ALA A 21 -4.61 6.87 -15.49
N ASP A 22 -4.35 7.95 -14.74
CA ASP A 22 -3.14 8.75 -14.85
C ASP A 22 -1.93 8.09 -14.17
N TYR A 23 -2.17 7.10 -13.31
CA TYR A 23 -1.12 6.38 -12.57
C TYR A 23 -1.23 4.86 -12.74
N PRO A 24 -1.12 4.34 -13.98
CA PRO A 24 -1.31 2.92 -14.26
C PRO A 24 -0.13 2.09 -13.76
N TYR A 25 -0.41 0.89 -13.25
CA TYR A 25 0.65 -0.09 -12.97
C TYR A 25 1.29 -0.56 -14.30
N PRO A 26 2.62 -0.47 -14.46
CA PRO A 26 3.27 -0.66 -15.76
C PRO A 26 3.31 -2.11 -16.22
N PHE A 27 3.02 -3.06 -15.33
CA PHE A 27 2.99 -4.48 -15.63
C PHE A 27 1.57 -4.98 -15.85
N LYS A 28 1.41 -5.91 -16.80
CA LYS A 28 0.13 -6.55 -17.10
C LYS A 28 -0.14 -7.67 -16.10
N VAL A 29 -0.91 -7.38 -15.04
CA VAL A 29 -1.33 -8.33 -14.00
C VAL A 29 -2.83 -8.17 -13.70
N ASN A 30 -3.45 -9.21 -13.15
CA ASN A 30 -4.88 -9.19 -12.78
C ASN A 30 -5.10 -9.80 -11.38
N PRO A 31 -5.47 -9.01 -10.35
CA PRO A 31 -5.56 -7.53 -10.34
C PRO A 31 -4.19 -6.86 -10.13
N PRO A 32 -4.00 -5.61 -10.59
CA PRO A 32 -2.83 -4.80 -10.22
C PRO A 32 -2.88 -4.36 -8.76
N PRO A 33 -1.71 -4.03 -8.17
CA PRO A 33 -1.67 -3.36 -6.87
C PRO A 33 -2.41 -2.02 -6.94
N ARG A 34 -3.04 -1.65 -5.83
CA ARG A 34 -3.60 -0.30 -5.66
C ARG A 34 -2.55 0.63 -5.13
N PHE A 35 -2.50 1.85 -5.66
CA PHE A 35 -1.63 2.90 -5.15
C PHE A 35 -2.33 3.66 -4.02
N TRP A 36 -1.57 4.18 -3.06
CA TRP A 36 -2.15 4.92 -1.94
C TRP A 36 -2.96 6.15 -2.40
N MET A 37 -2.55 6.79 -3.51
CA MET A 37 -3.25 7.92 -4.14
C MET A 37 -4.63 7.56 -4.74
N GLU A 38 -4.89 6.27 -4.97
CA GLU A 38 -6.18 5.79 -5.47
C GLU A 38 -7.23 5.67 -4.35
N GLU A 39 -6.82 5.77 -3.10
CA GLU A 39 -7.68 5.65 -1.91
C GLU A 39 -8.60 6.88 -1.75
N GLN A 40 -9.90 6.66 -1.52
CA GLN A 40 -10.94 7.69 -1.57
C GLN A 40 -11.54 8.05 -0.20
N THR A 41 -11.26 7.28 0.85
CA THR A 41 -11.77 7.60 2.21
C THR A 41 -10.91 8.66 2.89
N GLY A 42 -9.66 8.84 2.46
CA GLY A 42 -8.70 9.83 2.97
C GLY A 42 -7.91 9.35 4.19
N VAL A 43 -8.26 8.20 4.78
CA VAL A 43 -7.59 7.69 5.98
C VAL A 43 -6.18 7.19 5.67
N LEU A 44 -5.95 6.67 4.46
CA LEU A 44 -4.61 6.24 4.05
C LEU A 44 -3.74 7.44 3.70
N ALA A 45 -4.29 8.43 3.00
CA ALA A 45 -3.57 9.66 2.67
C ALA A 45 -3.06 10.36 3.93
N ASP A 46 -3.90 10.51 4.96
CA ASP A 46 -3.49 11.07 6.26
C ASP A 46 -2.35 10.28 6.94
N ALA A 47 -2.42 8.94 6.89
CA ALA A 47 -1.37 8.08 7.42
C ALA A 47 -0.06 8.20 6.64
N VAL A 48 -0.13 8.27 5.30
CA VAL A 48 1.04 8.45 4.42
C VAL A 48 1.66 9.81 4.63
N ASP A 49 0.87 10.88 4.71
CA ASP A 49 1.37 12.24 4.96
C ASP A 49 2.08 12.32 6.32
N THR A 50 1.49 11.74 7.37
CA THR A 50 2.12 11.64 8.70
C THR A 50 3.47 10.92 8.63
N TYR A 51 3.52 9.79 7.90
CA TYR A 51 4.76 9.04 7.66
C TYR A 51 5.80 9.86 6.91
N MET A 52 5.43 10.50 5.80
CA MET A 52 6.33 11.28 4.94
C MET A 52 6.90 12.51 5.63
N ASN A 53 6.15 13.08 6.58
CA ASN A 53 6.62 14.19 7.42
C ASN A 53 7.58 13.75 8.54
N GLY A 54 7.86 12.44 8.67
CA GLY A 54 8.71 11.89 9.71
C GLY A 54 8.07 11.90 11.10
N GLU A 55 6.74 12.03 11.16
CA GLU A 55 6.00 12.05 12.41
C GLU A 55 5.76 10.63 12.95
N SER A 56 5.41 10.55 14.24
CA SER A 56 5.08 9.28 14.88
C SER A 56 3.68 8.84 14.48
N LEU A 57 3.59 7.68 13.82
CA LEU A 57 2.32 7.07 13.45
C LEU A 57 1.55 6.60 14.68
N SER A 58 0.25 6.88 14.71
CA SER A 58 -0.67 6.21 15.63
C SER A 58 -0.80 4.73 15.28
N THR A 59 -1.27 3.91 16.23
CA THR A 59 -1.56 2.48 15.98
C THR A 59 -2.53 2.28 14.81
N VAL A 60 -3.51 3.18 14.64
CA VAL A 60 -4.49 3.10 13.55
C VAL A 60 -3.80 3.37 12.21
N GLN A 61 -3.02 4.45 12.10
CA GLN A 61 -2.30 4.81 10.87
C GLN A 61 -1.27 3.73 10.49
N LEU A 62 -0.53 3.19 11.46
CA LEU A 62 0.38 2.07 11.23
C LEU A 62 -0.34 0.85 10.65
N ASN A 63 -1.53 0.51 11.16
CA ASN A 63 -2.30 -0.62 10.66
C ASN A 63 -2.86 -0.37 9.25
N LEU A 64 -3.23 0.88 8.92
CA LEU A 64 -3.63 1.26 7.56
C LEU A 64 -2.47 1.11 6.57
N ILE A 65 -1.28 1.61 6.93
CA ILE A 65 -0.06 1.44 6.12
C ILE A 65 0.26 -0.04 5.94
N LYS A 66 0.22 -0.86 6.99
CA LYS A 66 0.44 -2.31 6.87
C LYS A 66 -0.55 -2.98 5.93
N LEU A 67 -1.83 -2.62 6.02
CA LEU A 67 -2.87 -3.18 5.15
C LEU A 67 -2.62 -2.77 3.68
N TYR A 68 -2.25 -1.52 3.45
CA TYR A 68 -1.84 -1.00 2.15
C TYR A 68 -0.61 -1.74 1.58
N LEU A 69 0.45 -1.89 2.37
CA LEU A 69 1.66 -2.59 1.96
C LEU A 69 1.37 -4.07 1.67
N THR A 70 0.47 -4.69 2.43
CA THR A 70 0.06 -6.09 2.22
C THR A 70 -0.62 -6.25 0.86
N GLN A 71 -1.64 -5.44 0.54
CA GLN A 71 -2.32 -5.56 -0.76
C GLN A 71 -1.37 -5.25 -1.93
N TYR A 72 -0.47 -4.28 -1.74
CA TYR A 72 0.50 -3.92 -2.77
C TYR A 72 1.43 -5.10 -3.03
N LEU A 73 2.03 -5.66 -1.96
CA LEU A 73 2.92 -6.80 -2.05
C LEU A 73 2.23 -8.12 -2.39
N GLU A 74 0.93 -8.28 -2.33
CA GLU A 74 0.28 -9.49 -2.85
C GLU A 74 0.19 -9.47 -4.38
N ARG A 75 0.18 -8.27 -4.98
CA ARG A 75 -0.18 -8.05 -6.39
C ARG A 75 0.98 -7.56 -7.25
N ALA A 76 1.99 -6.95 -6.63
CA ALA A 76 3.15 -6.43 -7.33
C ALA A 76 3.98 -7.55 -8.00
N VAL A 77 4.45 -7.29 -9.21
CA VAL A 77 5.53 -8.06 -9.84
C VAL A 77 6.82 -7.71 -9.12
N LEU A 78 7.52 -8.73 -8.61
CA LEU A 78 8.81 -8.59 -7.93
C LEU A 78 9.88 -9.35 -8.73
N ALA A 79 11.14 -8.94 -8.59
CA ALA A 79 12.29 -9.68 -9.12
C ALA A 79 12.31 -11.14 -8.61
N GLY A 80 12.89 -12.04 -9.42
CA GLY A 80 12.71 -13.50 -9.27
C GLY A 80 13.32 -14.13 -8.02
N ASP A 81 14.22 -13.44 -7.33
CA ASP A 81 14.82 -13.82 -6.05
C ASP A 81 14.06 -13.28 -4.83
N ALA A 82 13.03 -12.46 -5.03
CA ALA A 82 12.19 -11.94 -3.96
C ALA A 82 11.40 -13.05 -3.26
N ASN A 83 11.53 -13.13 -1.93
CA ASN A 83 10.74 -14.04 -1.12
C ASN A 83 9.48 -13.36 -0.59
N ARG A 84 8.40 -13.36 -1.38
CA ARG A 84 7.14 -12.69 -1.02
C ARG A 84 6.57 -13.12 0.34
N PRO A 85 6.47 -14.42 0.69
CA PRO A 85 6.03 -14.83 2.03
C PRO A 85 6.85 -14.22 3.17
N ASP A 86 8.17 -14.10 3.01
CA ASP A 86 9.02 -13.46 4.00
C ASP A 86 8.73 -11.96 4.12
N LEU A 87 8.63 -11.24 2.99
CA LEU A 87 8.29 -9.82 2.96
C LEU A 87 6.93 -9.53 3.62
N LEU A 88 5.90 -10.35 3.33
CA LEU A 88 4.60 -10.25 4.01
C LEU A 88 4.73 -10.50 5.52
N GLY A 89 5.58 -11.44 5.92
CA GLY A 89 5.93 -11.69 7.31
C GLY A 89 6.59 -10.48 7.99
N GLN A 90 7.41 -9.71 7.27
CA GLN A 90 8.03 -8.48 7.77
C GLN A 90 6.99 -7.38 8.00
N ILE A 91 6.05 -7.17 7.07
CA ILE A 91 4.96 -6.17 7.22
C ILE A 91 4.21 -6.36 8.54
N SER A 92 3.88 -7.62 8.88
CA SER A 92 3.13 -7.91 10.12
C SER A 92 3.83 -7.42 11.39
N LYS A 93 5.17 -7.38 11.37
CA LYS A 93 6.03 -7.07 12.52
C LYS A 93 6.35 -5.59 12.67
N LEU A 94 6.10 -4.75 11.66
CA LEU A 94 6.39 -3.31 11.72
C LEU A 94 5.72 -2.63 12.92
N ARG A 95 6.36 -1.64 13.51
CA ARG A 95 5.96 -0.96 14.75
C ARG A 95 6.13 0.55 14.66
N MET A 96 7.01 1.04 13.78
CA MET A 96 7.33 2.46 13.68
C MET A 96 7.72 2.88 12.26
N SER A 97 7.70 4.19 12.01
CA SER A 97 8.00 4.81 10.70
C SER A 97 9.35 4.37 10.11
N ARG A 98 10.39 4.29 10.96
CA ARG A 98 11.73 3.83 10.53
C ARG A 98 11.71 2.41 9.96
N GLU A 99 10.95 1.49 10.55
CA GLU A 99 10.89 0.12 10.05
C GLU A 99 10.10 0.04 8.73
N ILE A 100 9.16 0.97 8.49
CA ILE A 100 8.46 1.11 7.21
C ILE A 100 9.43 1.60 6.13
N GLU A 101 10.28 2.59 6.44
CA GLU A 101 11.31 3.10 5.54
C GLU A 101 12.30 1.99 5.17
N GLU A 102 12.88 1.31 6.17
CA GLU A 102 13.80 0.18 5.95
C GLU A 102 13.14 -0.95 5.12
N PHE A 103 11.85 -1.18 5.31
CA PHE A 103 11.08 -2.13 4.52
C PHE A 103 10.85 -1.66 3.08
N ALA A 104 10.50 -0.40 2.87
CA ALA A 104 10.29 0.18 1.54
C ALA A 104 11.59 0.15 0.73
N ASP A 105 12.71 0.52 1.35
CA ASP A 105 14.04 0.44 0.75
C ASP A 105 14.37 -1.00 0.33
N ASN A 106 14.16 -1.98 1.21
CA ASN A 106 14.36 -3.40 0.89
C ASN A 106 13.48 -3.88 -0.27
N VAL A 107 12.21 -3.46 -0.31
CA VAL A 107 11.28 -3.84 -1.39
C VAL A 107 11.66 -3.20 -2.73
N SER A 108 12.25 -2.00 -2.71
CA SER A 108 12.77 -1.32 -3.91
C SER A 108 13.90 -2.11 -4.59
N GLU A 109 14.69 -2.87 -3.82
CA GLU A 109 15.74 -3.75 -4.36
C GLU A 109 15.14 -4.85 -5.27
N TYR A 110 13.88 -5.22 -5.06
CA TYR A 110 13.14 -6.17 -5.89
C TYR A 110 12.28 -5.50 -6.97
N GLY A 111 12.45 -4.20 -7.18
CA GLY A 111 11.81 -3.42 -8.25
C GLY A 111 10.40 -2.92 -7.93
N ALA A 112 10.01 -2.85 -6.66
CA ALA A 112 8.71 -2.34 -6.23
C ALA A 112 8.84 -1.04 -5.42
N GLU A 113 8.27 0.04 -5.97
CA GLU A 113 8.17 1.34 -5.32
C GLU A 113 6.77 1.48 -4.71
N VAL A 114 6.70 1.43 -3.38
CA VAL A 114 5.43 1.34 -2.64
C VAL A 114 4.86 2.70 -2.22
N PHE A 115 5.59 3.81 -2.38
CA PHE A 115 5.12 5.16 -2.05
C PHE A 115 5.34 6.17 -3.17
#